data_AF-A0A803KTQ4-F1
#
_entry.id   AF-A0A803KTQ4-F1
#
_cell.length_a   1.000
_cell.length_b   1.000
_cell.length_c   1.000
_cell.angle_alpha   90.00
_cell.angle_beta   90.00
_cell.angle_gamma   90.00
#
_symmetry.space_group_name_H-M   'P 1'
#
loop_
_entity.id
_entity.type
_entity.pdbx_description
1 polymer ?
#
loop_
_entity_poly.entity_id
_entity_poly.type
_entity_poly.pdbx_seq_one_letter_code
_entity_poly.pdbx_strand_id
1 'polypeptide(L)'
;MNHIANAEEQIVTERLRRKLNEVNSSAQSQLSGVQDHINFTLQQAYFKCAYNCFDRRRSHEEISNCVEHCSVPVMQAQNLVEVRIITEKLQRALMVCQDRYESAKLQPGQSNSMNDLESCVSQTIDDSVKTLPSLVERLKTSLGMYNST
;
A
#
# COMPACT_ATOMS: atom_id res chain seq x y z
N MET A 1 -30.28 15.73 24.16
CA MET A 1 -30.42 14.90 22.93
C MET A 1 -29.18 14.97 22.02
N ASN A 2 -28.47 16.11 21.89
CA ASN A 2 -27.26 16.20 21.03
C ASN A 2 -25.99 15.49 21.56
N HIS A 3 -25.83 15.30 22.87
CA HIS A 3 -24.62 14.66 23.42
C HIS A 3 -24.52 13.15 23.13
N ILE A 4 -25.67 12.46 22.99
CA ILE A 4 -25.71 11.02 22.73
C ILE A 4 -25.39 10.74 21.25
N ALA A 5 -25.95 11.53 20.33
CA ALA A 5 -25.63 11.45 18.89
C ALA A 5 -24.13 11.73 18.61
N ASN A 6 -23.54 12.73 19.28
CA ASN A 6 -22.09 12.99 19.18
C ASN A 6 -21.24 11.86 19.78
N ALA A 7 -21.71 11.19 20.84
CA ALA A 7 -20.98 10.08 21.45
C ALA A 7 -21.01 8.82 20.54
N GLU A 8 -22.15 8.53 19.92
CA GLU A 8 -22.27 7.45 18.93
C GLU A 8 -21.37 7.70 17.71
N GLU A 9 -21.30 8.94 17.21
CA GLU A 9 -20.45 9.33 16.08
C GLU A 9 -18.96 9.16 16.40
N GLN A 10 -18.54 9.51 17.61
CA GLN A 10 -17.18 9.28 18.08
C GLN A 10 -16.84 7.78 18.17
N ILE A 11 -17.76 6.96 18.67
CA ILE A 11 -17.57 5.50 18.79
C ILE A 11 -17.44 4.83 17.42
N VAL A 12 -18.27 5.22 16.45
CA VAL A 12 -18.18 4.71 15.07
C VAL A 12 -16.87 5.14 14.42
N THR A 13 -16.51 6.43 14.54
CA THR A 13 -15.25 6.96 13.99
C THR A 13 -14.02 6.22 14.55
N GLU A 14 -13.99 5.97 15.85
CA GLU A 14 -12.90 5.23 16.50
C GLU A 14 -12.83 3.78 16.03
N ARG A 15 -13.97 3.10 15.86
CA ARG A 15 -14.01 1.74 15.29
C ARG A 15 -13.46 1.69 13.86
N LEU A 16 -13.85 2.65 13.03
CA LEU A 16 -13.33 2.76 11.67
C LEU A 16 -11.83 3.02 11.64
N ARG A 17 -11.33 3.91 12.51
CA ARG A 17 -9.90 4.17 12.66
C ARG A 17 -9.12 2.93 13.05
N ARG A 18 -9.63 2.12 13.98
CA ARG A 18 -9.00 0.83 14.37
C ARG A 18 -8.92 -0.14 13.19
N LYS A 19 -10.02 -0.33 12.46
CA LYS A 19 -10.02 -1.19 11.27
C LYS A 19 -9.01 -0.72 10.21
N LEU A 20 -8.92 0.59 9.99
CA LEU A 20 -7.94 1.16 9.06
C LEU A 20 -6.50 0.82 9.47
N ASN A 21 -6.19 0.92 10.76
CA ASN A 21 -4.87 0.57 11.30
C ASN A 21 -4.57 -0.92 11.17
N GLU A 22 -5.55 -1.80 11.39
CA GLU A 22 -5.42 -3.24 11.21
C GLU A 22 -5.06 -3.59 9.76
N VAL A 23 -5.77 -3.01 8.77
CA VAL A 23 -5.45 -3.19 7.35
C VAL A 23 -4.04 -2.71 7.03
N ASN A 24 -3.66 -1.54 7.52
CA ASN A 24 -2.34 -0.99 7.28
C ASN A 24 -1.24 -1.90 7.86
N SER A 25 -1.45 -2.45 9.05
CA SER A 25 -0.53 -3.42 9.67
C SER A 25 -0.43 -4.72 8.87
N SER A 26 -1.56 -5.23 8.38
CA SER A 26 -1.61 -6.44 7.53
C SER A 26 -0.88 -6.21 6.20
N ALA A 27 -1.12 -5.06 5.56
CA ALA A 27 -0.40 -4.64 4.36
C ALA A 27 1.11 -4.58 4.56
N GLN A 28 1.56 -3.94 5.66
CA GLN A 28 2.98 -3.89 6.02
C GLN A 28 3.56 -5.29 6.26
N SER A 29 2.83 -6.15 6.97
CA SER A 29 3.26 -7.53 7.22
C SER A 29 3.41 -8.33 5.92
N GLN A 30 2.47 -8.22 4.99
CA GLN A 30 2.56 -8.97 3.72
C GLN A 30 3.63 -8.43 2.78
N LEU A 31 3.89 -7.12 2.82
CA LEU A 31 4.94 -6.48 2.03
C LEU A 31 6.34 -6.62 2.64
N SER A 32 6.45 -7.04 3.91
CA SER A 32 7.74 -7.14 4.62
C SER A 32 8.77 -7.98 3.86
N GLY A 33 8.40 -9.16 3.35
CA GLY A 33 9.31 -10.02 2.59
C GLY A 33 9.73 -9.41 1.24
N VAL A 34 8.87 -8.60 0.63
CA VAL A 34 9.24 -7.86 -0.58
C VAL A 34 10.22 -6.74 -0.25
N GLN A 35 9.96 -6.00 0.83
CA GLN A 35 10.85 -4.93 1.28
C GLN A 35 12.23 -5.48 1.67
N ASP A 36 12.27 -6.63 2.32
CA ASP A 36 13.50 -7.36 2.64
C ASP A 36 14.27 -7.76 1.37
N HIS A 37 13.58 -8.35 0.40
CA HIS A 37 14.19 -8.73 -0.88
C HIS A 37 14.79 -7.51 -1.61
N ILE A 38 14.09 -6.38 -1.64
CA ILE A 38 14.63 -5.14 -2.21
C ILE A 38 15.89 -4.71 -1.44
N ASN A 39 15.79 -4.60 -0.12
CA ASN A 39 16.82 -4.02 0.72
C ASN A 39 18.08 -4.89 0.84
N PHE A 40 17.96 -6.22 0.78
CA PHE A 40 19.08 -7.13 1.00
C PHE A 40 19.48 -7.93 -0.24
N THR A 41 18.56 -8.24 -1.16
CA THR A 41 18.90 -8.96 -2.39
C THR A 41 19.23 -7.98 -3.50
N LEU A 42 18.28 -7.11 -3.89
CA LEU A 42 18.47 -6.22 -5.05
C LEU A 42 19.49 -5.13 -4.78
N GLN A 43 19.45 -4.48 -3.61
CA GLN A 43 20.46 -3.48 -3.23
C GLN A 43 21.87 -4.08 -3.18
N GLN A 44 22.03 -5.29 -2.63
CA GLN A 44 23.33 -5.96 -2.62
C GLN A 44 23.83 -6.24 -4.04
N ALA A 45 22.96 -6.74 -4.92
CA ALA A 45 23.30 -6.98 -6.32
C ALA A 45 23.69 -5.68 -7.04
N TYR A 46 22.95 -4.59 -6.79
CA TYR A 46 23.28 -3.26 -7.30
C TYR A 46 24.68 -2.82 -6.87
N PHE A 47 25.00 -2.85 -5.58
CA PHE A 47 26.32 -2.41 -5.10
C PHE A 47 27.47 -3.27 -5.66
N LYS A 48 27.28 -4.60 -5.74
CA LYS A 48 28.26 -5.50 -6.36
C LYS A 48 28.47 -5.19 -7.85
N CYS A 49 27.38 -4.94 -8.59
CA CYS A 49 27.43 -4.57 -10.00
C CYS A 49 28.13 -3.22 -10.19
N ALA A 50 27.72 -2.20 -9.44
CA ALA A 50 28.27 -0.85 -9.50
C ALA A 50 29.76 -0.82 -9.14
N TYR A 51 30.19 -1.61 -8.15
CA TYR A 51 31.60 -1.76 -7.82
C TYR A 51 32.45 -2.18 -9.03
N ASN A 52 31.95 -3.16 -9.81
CA ASN A 52 32.64 -3.64 -11.01
C ASN A 52 32.64 -2.64 -12.18
N CYS A 53 31.84 -1.56 -12.12
CA CYS A 53 31.84 -0.52 -13.14
C CYS A 53 33.08 0.38 -13.08
N PHE A 54 33.72 0.52 -11.92
CA PHE A 54 34.84 1.44 -11.70
C PHE A 54 36.17 0.87 -12.23
N ASP A 55 36.39 1.02 -13.53
CA ASP A 55 37.62 0.61 -14.23
C ASP A 55 38.35 1.83 -14.80
N ARG A 56 39.66 1.94 -14.54
CA ARG A 56 40.52 3.02 -15.06
C ARG A 56 40.63 3.05 -16.59
N ARG A 57 40.28 1.95 -17.27
CA ARG A 57 40.27 1.85 -18.73
C ARG A 57 39.01 2.43 -19.36
N ARG A 58 37.98 2.73 -18.56
CA ARG A 58 36.70 3.29 -19.02
C ARG A 58 36.69 4.81 -18.82
N SER A 59 36.00 5.50 -19.72
CA SER A 59 35.65 6.90 -19.57
C SER A 59 34.60 7.10 -18.46
N HIS A 60 34.44 8.34 -18.01
CA HIS A 60 33.43 8.68 -17.00
C HIS A 60 32.00 8.35 -17.47
N GLU A 61 31.69 8.59 -18.75
CA GLU A 61 30.37 8.30 -19.32
C GLU A 61 30.07 6.80 -19.33
N GLU A 62 31.04 5.97 -19.72
CA GLU A 62 30.90 4.50 -19.68
C GLU A 62 30.68 3.98 -18.25
N ILE A 63 31.35 4.59 -17.26
CA ILE A 63 31.14 4.25 -15.85
C ILE A 63 29.72 4.66 -15.42
N SER A 64 29.27 5.87 -15.77
CA SER A 64 27.93 6.36 -15.44
C SER A 64 26.83 5.47 -16.02
N ASN A 65 26.91 5.15 -17.32
CA ASN A 65 25.95 4.30 -18.01
C ASN A 65 25.91 2.88 -17.44
N CYS A 66 27.06 2.35 -17.00
CA CYS A 66 27.16 1.06 -16.32
C CYS A 66 26.45 1.08 -14.96
N VAL A 67 26.70 2.09 -14.13
CA VAL A 67 26.06 2.23 -12.81
C VAL A 67 24.54 2.43 -12.95
N GLU A 68 24.10 3.19 -13.94
CA GLU A 68 22.68 3.37 -14.26
C GLU A 68 22.02 2.04 -14.66
N HIS A 69 22.69 1.22 -15.49
CA HIS A 69 22.19 -0.12 -15.79
C HIS A 69 22.08 -1.00 -14.54
N CYS A 70 23.06 -0.92 -13.63
CA CYS A 70 23.01 -1.67 -12.37
C CYS A 70 21.85 -1.25 -11.47
N SER A 71 21.39 0.01 -11.52
CA SER A 71 20.33 0.52 -10.64
C SER A 71 18.91 0.17 -11.14
N VAL A 72 18.74 -0.16 -12.42
CA VAL A 72 17.43 -0.46 -13.03
C VAL A 72 16.59 -1.44 -12.21
N PRO A 73 17.09 -2.61 -11.76
CA PRO A 73 16.27 -3.57 -11.01
C PRO A 73 15.78 -3.01 -9.66
N VAL A 74 16.63 -2.26 -8.95
CA VAL A 74 16.27 -1.64 -7.67
C VAL A 74 15.24 -0.53 -7.88
N MET A 75 15.42 0.31 -8.91
CA MET A 75 14.49 1.39 -9.22
C MET A 75 13.12 0.87 -9.66
N GLN A 76 13.10 -0.17 -10.50
CA GLN A 76 11.85 -0.85 -10.89
C GLN A 76 11.14 -1.40 -9.66
N ALA A 77 11.87 -2.01 -8.73
CA ALA A 77 11.29 -2.56 -7.52
C ALA A 77 10.73 -1.51 -6.56
N GLN A 78 11.45 -0.40 -6.37
CA GLN A 78 11.01 0.71 -5.53
C GLN A 78 9.75 1.38 -6.07
N ASN A 79 9.60 1.47 -7.40
CA ASN A 79 8.37 1.97 -8.03
C ASN A 79 7.18 1.01 -7.88
N LEU A 80 7.41 -0.26 -7.55
CA LEU A 80 6.36 -1.28 -7.40
C LEU A 80 5.93 -1.50 -5.94
N VAL A 81 6.78 -1.20 -4.95
CA VAL A 81 6.48 -1.30 -3.49
C VAL A 81 5.90 -0.01 -2.94
N GLU A 82 5.00 0.61 -3.68
CA GLU A 82 4.20 1.65 -3.08
C GLU A 82 3.12 1.03 -2.20
N VAL A 83 3.44 0.86 -0.91
CA VAL A 83 2.45 0.88 0.19
C VAL A 83 1.43 2.01 -0.06
N ARG A 84 1.89 3.12 -0.67
CA ARG A 84 1.05 4.21 -1.15
C ARG A 84 -0.10 3.76 -2.04
N ILE A 85 0.05 2.76 -2.93
CA ILE A 85 -1.06 2.31 -3.79
C ILE A 85 -2.20 1.73 -2.94
N ILE A 86 -1.88 0.95 -1.90
CA ILE A 86 -2.89 0.39 -1.00
C ILE A 86 -3.47 1.52 -0.14
N THR A 87 -2.62 2.42 0.38
CA THR A 87 -3.07 3.58 1.17
C THR A 87 -3.98 4.52 0.36
N GLU A 88 -3.62 4.85 -0.88
CA GLU A 88 -4.39 5.72 -1.79
C GLU A 88 -5.70 5.07 -2.22
N LYS A 89 -5.70 3.77 -2.54
CA LYS A 89 -6.94 3.03 -2.83
C LYS A 89 -7.88 3.04 -1.63
N LEU A 90 -7.34 2.82 -0.43
CA LEU A 90 -8.12 2.84 0.81
C LEU A 90 -8.68 4.24 1.12
N GLN A 91 -7.86 5.29 0.93
CA GLN A 91 -8.28 6.68 1.09
C GLN A 91 -9.38 7.08 0.09
N ARG A 92 -9.23 6.69 -1.19
CA ARG A 92 -10.25 6.95 -2.21
C ARG A 92 -11.55 6.22 -1.89
N ALA A 93 -11.48 4.97 -1.45
CA ALA A 93 -12.68 4.20 -1.13
C ALA A 93 -13.38 4.72 0.13
N LEU A 94 -12.62 5.24 1.12
CA LEU A 94 -13.19 5.95 2.27
C LEU A 94 -13.97 7.20 1.85
N MET A 95 -13.45 7.97 0.90
CA MET A 95 -14.13 9.15 0.35
C MET A 95 -15.46 8.78 -0.32
N VAL A 96 -15.52 7.66 -1.06
CA VAL A 96 -16.77 7.15 -1.66
C VAL A 96 -17.80 6.78 -0.59
N CYS A 97 -17.36 6.16 0.52
CA CYS A 97 -18.27 5.85 1.63
C CYS A 97 -18.79 7.11 2.31
N GLN A 98 -17.95 8.14 2.44
CA GLN A 98 -18.34 9.44 3.00
C GLN A 98 -19.36 10.17 2.10
N ASP A 99 -19.15 10.19 0.78
CA ASP A 99 -20.12 10.78 -0.17
C ASP A 99 -21.49 10.10 -0.10
N ARG A 100 -21.50 8.76 0.06
CA ARG A 100 -22.73 7.99 0.25
C ARG A 100 -23.44 8.38 1.54
N TYR A 101 -22.70 8.57 2.62
CA TYR A 101 -23.24 9.00 3.91
C TYR A 101 -23.86 10.40 3.84
N GLU A 102 -23.15 11.37 3.28
CA GLU A 102 -23.68 12.73 3.12
C GLU A 102 -24.92 12.76 2.22
N SER A 103 -24.93 11.97 1.14
CA SER A 103 -26.10 11.83 0.25
C SER A 103 -27.31 11.20 0.95
N ALA A 104 -27.08 10.22 1.83
CA ALA A 104 -28.10 9.55 2.64
C ALA A 104 -28.75 10.53 3.64
N LYS A 105 -27.95 11.40 4.26
CA LYS A 105 -28.40 12.41 5.23
C LYS A 105 -29.37 13.45 4.65
N LEU A 106 -29.31 13.68 3.33
CA LEU A 106 -30.19 14.60 2.62
C LEU A 106 -31.58 14.00 2.32
N GLN A 107 -31.76 12.68 2.46
CA GLN A 107 -33.02 12.01 2.20
C GLN A 107 -33.91 11.97 3.46
N PRO A 108 -35.17 12.46 3.40
CA PRO A 108 -36.07 12.40 4.55
C PRO A 108 -36.44 10.95 4.89
N GLY A 109 -36.13 10.51 6.12
CA GLY A 109 -36.54 9.20 6.66
C GLY A 109 -35.42 8.20 6.94
N GLN A 110 -34.14 8.52 6.68
CA GLN A 110 -33.02 7.64 7.04
C GLN A 110 -32.45 7.97 8.42
N SER A 111 -32.76 7.12 9.42
CA SER A 111 -32.24 7.24 10.79
C SER A 111 -30.98 6.40 11.05
N ASN A 112 -30.49 5.62 10.07
CA ASN A 112 -29.39 4.65 10.23
C ASN A 112 -28.14 4.96 9.38
N SER A 113 -28.03 6.16 8.80
CA SER A 113 -26.95 6.53 7.86
C SER A 113 -25.54 6.24 8.39
N MET A 114 -25.33 6.33 9.71
CA MET A 114 -24.02 6.09 10.33
C MET A 114 -23.63 4.60 10.37
N ASN A 115 -24.61 3.70 10.52
CA ASN A 115 -24.38 2.25 10.41
C ASN A 115 -24.09 1.86 8.95
N ASP A 116 -24.74 2.52 7.99
CA ASP A 116 -24.49 2.31 6.56
C ASP A 116 -23.07 2.76 6.18
N LEU A 117 -22.60 3.88 6.75
CA LEU A 117 -21.21 4.33 6.62
C LEU A 117 -20.25 3.28 7.21
N GLU A 118 -20.49 2.81 8.43
CA GLU A 118 -19.66 1.81 9.08
C GLU A 118 -19.58 0.51 8.25
N SER A 119 -20.71 0.08 7.70
CA SER A 119 -20.80 -1.09 6.83
C SER A 119 -20.05 -0.88 5.51
N CYS A 120 -20.19 0.29 4.87
CA CYS A 120 -19.49 0.61 3.62
C CYS A 120 -17.97 0.56 3.81
N VAL A 121 -17.47 1.20 4.87
CA VAL A 121 -16.03 1.24 5.15
C VAL A 121 -15.51 -0.14 5.55
N SER A 122 -16.27 -0.90 6.34
CA SER A 122 -15.92 -2.27 6.70
C SER A 122 -15.79 -3.18 5.48
N GLN A 123 -16.76 -3.15 4.57
CA GLN A 123 -16.73 -3.94 3.34
C GLN A 123 -15.53 -3.57 2.46
N THR A 124 -15.28 -2.27 2.30
CA THR A 124 -14.14 -1.73 1.54
C THR A 124 -12.81 -2.23 2.08
N ILE A 125 -12.67 -2.25 3.42
CA ILE A 125 -11.50 -2.75 4.12
C ILE A 125 -11.33 -4.24 3.87
N ASP A 126 -12.37 -5.04 4.04
CA ASP A 126 -12.33 -6.49 3.86
C ASP A 126 -11.95 -6.87 2.41
N ASP A 127 -12.51 -6.16 1.43
CA ASP A 127 -12.19 -6.39 0.01
C ASP A 127 -10.74 -5.98 -0.32
N SER A 128 -10.24 -4.92 0.31
CA SER A 128 -8.83 -4.52 0.18
C SER A 128 -7.88 -5.57 0.76
N VAL A 129 -8.21 -6.13 1.93
CA VAL A 129 -7.43 -7.21 2.55
C VAL A 129 -7.45 -8.49 1.71
N LYS A 130 -8.60 -8.86 1.14
CA LYS A 130 -8.71 -10.06 0.27
C LYS A 130 -7.90 -9.95 -1.02
N THR A 131 -7.76 -8.75 -1.57
CA THR A 131 -7.01 -8.53 -2.82
C THR A 131 -5.51 -8.40 -2.59
N LEU A 132 -5.09 -8.02 -1.38
CA LEU A 132 -3.69 -7.78 -1.03
C LEU A 132 -2.74 -8.95 -1.33
N PRO A 133 -3.03 -10.23 -0.96
CA PRO A 133 -2.14 -11.34 -1.27
C PRO A 133 -1.86 -11.49 -2.78
N SER A 134 -2.89 -11.31 -3.61
CA SER A 134 -2.74 -11.41 -5.07
C SER A 134 -1.86 -10.31 -5.66
N LEU A 135 -1.92 -9.10 -5.08
CA LEU A 135 -1.06 -7.99 -5.46
C LEU A 135 0.39 -8.26 -5.07
N VAL A 136 0.60 -8.78 -3.86
CA VAL A 136 1.93 -9.17 -3.35
C VAL A 136 2.54 -10.29 -4.20
N GLU A 137 1.77 -11.28 -4.62
CA GLU A 137 2.28 -12.35 -5.49
C GLU A 137 2.66 -11.84 -6.89
N ARG A 138 1.87 -10.94 -7.47
CA ARG A 138 2.23 -10.28 -8.74
C ARG A 138 3.51 -9.47 -8.59
N LEU A 139 3.65 -8.76 -7.48
CA LEU A 139 4.84 -7.98 -7.16
C LEU A 139 6.08 -8.86 -7.01
N LYS A 140 6.00 -9.94 -6.22
CA LYS A 140 7.06 -10.95 -6.10
C LYS A 140 7.46 -11.50 -7.46
N THR A 141 6.49 -11.83 -8.31
CA THR A 141 6.73 -12.34 -9.67
C THR A 141 7.49 -11.31 -10.53
N SER A 142 7.07 -10.04 -10.52
CA SER A 142 7.76 -8.97 -11.24
C SER A 142 9.18 -8.73 -10.73
N LEU A 143 9.46 -9.04 -9.47
CA LEU A 143 10.79 -8.94 -8.85
C LEU A 143 11.64 -10.21 -9.02
N GLY A 144 11.13 -11.23 -9.70
CA GLY A 144 11.84 -12.51 -9.83
C GLY A 144 12.00 -13.26 -8.50
N MET A 145 11.15 -12.96 -7.51
CA MET A 145 11.07 -13.69 -6.25
C MET A 145 10.33 -15.01 -6.48
N TYR A 146 10.97 -15.95 -7.17
CA TYR A 146 10.45 -17.31 -7.28
C TYR A 146 10.68 -18.02 -5.95
N ASN A 147 9.61 -18.55 -5.33
CA ASN A 147 9.71 -19.33 -4.10
C ASN A 147 10.77 -20.42 -4.28
N SER A 148 11.92 -20.24 -3.63
CA SER A 148 12.82 -21.35 -3.33
C SER A 148 12.07 -22.20 -2.32
N THR A 149 11.58 -23.34 -2.80
CA THR A 149 10.98 -24.38 -1.98
C THR A 149 12.01 -24.96 -1.02
#